data_AF-A0A938SFD3-F1
#
_entry.id   AF-A0A938SFD3-F1
#
_cell.length_a   1.000
_cell.length_b   1.000
_cell.length_c   1.000
_cell.angle_alpha   90.00
_cell.angle_beta   90.00
_cell.angle_gamma   90.00
#
_symmetry.space_group_name_H-M   'P 1'
#
loop_
_entity.id
_entity.type
_entity.pdbx_description
1 polymer ?
#
loop_
_entity_poly.entity_id
_entity_poly.type
_entity_poly.pdbx_seq_one_letter_code
_entity_poly.pdbx_strand_id
1 'polypeptide(L)'
;NLTFGVCQFGVRCSFFVLLLLPFYWLAQCPDALFVLQSLAIGLCAVPSFLLARRWLAHEGAAFLVAVAVVAHPAVLSQNVNQVHEAQFALPVLVWAALLFERERFGPFLVACAVACLGKENLAAAVFMFGPVAAIQRRKWRWILAPSVLATTILGGFTLFVAPALNPGGERAWHQFLPDGQAHGQGLAALATQADEFVRRALQPGRLAYLGKCILSAGAVLPLLGPLSLLALPELLVNMTVASGSFTVLHYHFSLTVGVFLVLGAAQGIGRLCTWFGGRNLALCRLGLSGLLAALAVAGNLFWLDLRPFRKPARHSTQLAALALVPEDPNLSVLAPHGMLSKLSRRHQLYYLDRRSLHGKDLTAIHVIILDLNGVVAGANRHVAGLMRDGPGARSHRVVFEKDGMLVFFRRDIPLSAATS
;
A
#
# COMPACT_ATOMS: atom_id res chain seq x y z
N ASN A 1 11.96 -9.29 -11.57
CA ASN A 1 12.90 -8.16 -11.38
C ASN A 1 13.41 -8.13 -9.96
N LEU A 2 14.72 -8.04 -9.81
CA LEU A 2 15.36 -7.80 -8.51
C LEU A 2 15.13 -6.33 -8.14
N THR A 3 14.60 -6.06 -6.96
CA THR A 3 14.54 -4.72 -6.38
C THR A 3 15.84 -4.52 -5.61
N PHE A 4 16.70 -3.58 -6.04
CA PHE A 4 18.05 -3.38 -5.45
C PHE A 4 18.98 -4.60 -5.52
N GLY A 5 18.81 -5.50 -6.50
CA GLY A 5 19.62 -6.74 -6.56
C GLY A 5 19.12 -7.86 -5.65
N VAL A 6 17.99 -7.66 -4.97
CA VAL A 6 17.35 -8.64 -4.08
C VAL A 6 16.00 -9.06 -4.64
N CYS A 7 15.61 -10.32 -4.42
CA CYS A 7 14.30 -10.81 -4.79
C CYS A 7 13.20 -10.06 -4.01
N GLN A 8 12.20 -9.49 -4.70
CA GLN A 8 11.07 -8.79 -4.05
C GLN A 8 10.38 -9.68 -3.00
N PHE A 9 10.27 -10.99 -3.27
CA PHE A 9 9.70 -11.99 -2.36
C PHE A 9 10.59 -12.29 -1.14
N GLY A 10 11.85 -11.88 -1.15
CA GLY A 10 12.73 -11.92 0.03
C GLY A 10 12.63 -10.65 0.90
N VAL A 11 12.01 -9.59 0.36
CA VAL A 11 11.86 -8.30 1.05
C VAL A 11 10.46 -8.15 1.64
N ARG A 12 9.41 -8.63 0.96
CA ARG A 12 8.01 -8.53 1.39
C ARG A 12 7.25 -9.83 1.15
N CYS A 13 6.25 -10.10 2.00
CA CYS A 13 5.38 -11.26 1.83
C CYS A 13 4.29 -10.92 0.78
N SER A 14 4.67 -10.90 -0.50
CA SER A 14 3.81 -10.45 -1.60
C SER A 14 3.41 -11.54 -2.60
N PHE A 15 3.39 -12.81 -2.17
CA PHE A 15 3.09 -13.96 -3.03
C PHE A 15 1.72 -13.92 -3.71
N PHE A 16 0.77 -13.13 -3.20
CA PHE A 16 -0.52 -12.94 -3.84
C PHE A 16 -0.41 -12.44 -5.29
N VAL A 17 0.65 -11.68 -5.62
CA VAL A 17 0.86 -11.21 -7.00
C VAL A 17 1.02 -12.35 -8.01
N LEU A 18 1.41 -13.55 -7.57
CA LEU A 18 1.47 -14.74 -8.42
C LEU A 18 0.08 -15.18 -8.88
N LEU A 19 -0.97 -14.93 -8.08
CA LEU A 19 -2.35 -15.20 -8.46
C LEU A 19 -2.87 -14.22 -9.52
N LEU A 20 -2.21 -13.06 -9.65
CA LEU A 20 -2.54 -12.06 -10.66
C LEU A 20 -1.90 -12.37 -12.02
N LEU A 21 -0.92 -13.29 -12.07
CA LEU A 21 -0.14 -13.58 -13.27
C LEU A 21 -1.00 -13.96 -14.49
N PRO A 22 -2.03 -14.82 -14.39
CA PRO A 22 -2.87 -15.15 -15.54
C PRO A 22 -3.61 -13.94 -16.10
N PHE A 23 -4.06 -13.03 -15.22
CA PHE A 23 -4.78 -11.82 -15.63
C PHE A 23 -3.83 -10.78 -16.24
N TYR A 24 -2.63 -10.63 -15.66
CA TYR A 24 -1.61 -9.74 -16.20
C TYR A 24 -1.06 -10.22 -17.55
N TRP A 25 -1.07 -11.54 -17.79
CA TRP A 25 -0.64 -12.10 -19.07
C TRP A 25 -1.53 -11.66 -20.24
N LEU A 26 -2.81 -11.38 -20.00
CA LEU A 26 -3.74 -10.87 -21.02
C LEU A 26 -3.39 -9.45 -21.48
N ALA A 27 -2.81 -8.64 -20.59
CA ALA A 27 -2.45 -7.26 -20.87
C ALA A 27 -1.21 -6.85 -20.06
N GLN A 28 -0.03 -7.05 -20.65
CA GLN A 28 1.27 -6.77 -20.03
C GLN A 28 1.62 -5.28 -20.07
N CYS A 29 0.80 -4.46 -19.43
CA CYS A 29 1.00 -3.02 -19.30
C CYS A 29 0.66 -2.51 -17.90
N PRO A 30 1.27 -1.41 -17.42
CA PRO A 30 0.96 -0.84 -16.10
C PRO A 30 -0.53 -0.48 -15.95
N ASP A 31 -1.17 -0.04 -17.03
CA ASP A 31 -2.57 0.39 -17.03
C ASP A 31 -3.52 -0.77 -16.66
N ALA A 32 -3.20 -2.01 -17.07
CA ALA A 32 -3.95 -3.20 -16.67
C ALA A 32 -3.89 -3.46 -15.15
N LEU A 33 -2.74 -3.20 -14.51
CA LEU A 33 -2.61 -3.35 -13.05
C LEU A 33 -3.47 -2.33 -12.29
N PHE A 34 -3.59 -1.09 -12.79
CA PHE A 34 -4.50 -0.10 -12.20
C PHE A 34 -5.97 -0.53 -12.32
N VAL A 35 -6.37 -1.07 -13.48
CA VAL A 35 -7.73 -1.61 -13.65
C VAL A 35 -7.99 -2.77 -12.67
N LEU A 36 -7.06 -3.73 -12.59
CA LEU A 36 -7.19 -4.86 -11.66
C LEU A 36 -7.23 -4.39 -10.20
N GLN A 37 -6.44 -3.38 -9.85
CA GLN A 37 -6.44 -2.80 -8.51
C GLN A 37 -7.78 -2.16 -8.17
N SER A 38 -8.33 -1.31 -9.07
CA SER A 38 -9.63 -0.67 -8.87
C SER A 38 -10.75 -1.70 -8.76
N LEU A 39 -10.71 -2.76 -9.57
CA LEU A 39 -11.65 -3.88 -9.47
C LEU A 39 -11.53 -4.60 -8.12
N ALA A 40 -10.30 -4.91 -7.68
CA ALA A 40 -10.07 -5.53 -6.39
C ALA A 40 -10.62 -4.67 -5.25
N ILE A 41 -10.28 -3.39 -5.18
CA ILE A 41 -10.81 -2.48 -4.16
C ILE A 41 -12.33 -2.40 -4.21
N GLY A 42 -12.93 -2.33 -5.40
CA GLY A 42 -14.38 -2.35 -5.60
C GLY A 42 -15.04 -3.63 -5.09
N LEU A 43 -14.38 -4.79 -5.24
CA LEU A 43 -14.87 -6.08 -4.74
C LEU A 43 -15.00 -6.11 -3.21
N CYS A 44 -14.35 -5.22 -2.45
CA CYS A 44 -14.58 -5.09 -1.02
C CYS A 44 -16.01 -4.64 -0.69
N ALA A 45 -16.70 -3.94 -1.59
CA ALA A 45 -18.06 -3.44 -1.36
C ALA A 45 -19.07 -4.58 -1.18
N VAL A 46 -18.91 -5.69 -1.90
CA VAL A 46 -19.84 -6.83 -1.87
C VAL A 46 -19.89 -7.51 -0.50
N PRO A 47 -18.77 -8.04 0.06
CA PRO A 47 -18.80 -8.64 1.39
C PRO A 47 -19.12 -7.60 2.48
N SER A 48 -18.74 -6.33 2.30
CA SER A 48 -19.11 -5.24 3.21
C SER A 48 -20.62 -5.01 3.26
N PHE A 49 -21.30 -4.97 2.11
CA PHE A 49 -22.76 -4.90 2.02
C PHE A 49 -23.41 -6.10 2.69
N LEU A 50 -22.92 -7.33 2.41
CA LEU A 50 -23.48 -8.56 2.98
C LEU A 50 -23.31 -8.62 4.52
N LEU A 51 -22.17 -8.15 5.04
CA LEU A 51 -21.91 -7.99 6.47
C LEU A 51 -22.87 -6.97 7.08
N ALA A 52 -22.92 -5.76 6.53
CA ALA A 52 -23.75 -4.68 7.02
C ALA A 52 -25.24 -5.03 6.99
N ARG A 53 -25.71 -5.71 5.93
CA ARG A 53 -27.09 -6.18 5.83
C ARG A 53 -27.45 -7.13 6.96
N ARG A 54 -26.51 -7.97 7.39
CA ARG A 54 -26.73 -8.88 8.52
C ARG A 54 -26.79 -8.14 9.86
N TRP A 55 -25.90 -7.17 10.08
CA TRP A 55 -25.86 -6.43 11.35
C TRP A 55 -26.98 -5.39 11.49
N LEU A 56 -27.40 -4.78 10.37
CA LEU A 56 -28.36 -3.69 10.35
C LEU A 56 -29.77 -4.14 9.93
N ALA A 57 -29.93 -5.32 9.34
CA ALA A 57 -31.22 -5.82 8.83
C ALA A 57 -31.99 -4.78 7.99
N HIS A 58 -31.28 -3.96 7.21
CA HIS A 58 -31.83 -2.91 6.36
C HIS A 58 -30.94 -2.72 5.13
N GLU A 59 -31.52 -2.83 3.93
CA GLU A 59 -30.74 -2.84 2.69
C GLU A 59 -30.15 -1.46 2.34
N GLY A 60 -30.93 -0.38 2.44
CA GLY A 60 -30.42 0.99 2.25
C GLY A 60 -29.26 1.33 3.21
N ALA A 61 -29.39 1.03 4.49
CA ALA A 61 -28.31 1.20 5.46
C ALA A 61 -27.06 0.37 5.11
N ALA A 62 -27.24 -0.89 4.70
CA ALA A 62 -26.14 -1.76 4.27
C ALA A 62 -25.44 -1.24 3.01
N PHE A 63 -26.20 -0.72 2.05
CA PHE A 63 -25.67 -0.07 0.85
C PHE A 63 -24.81 1.15 1.22
N LEU A 64 -25.30 2.00 2.12
CA LEU A 64 -24.56 3.18 2.59
C LEU A 64 -23.27 2.80 3.32
N VAL A 65 -23.25 1.71 4.09
CA VAL A 65 -22.00 1.18 4.67
C VAL A 65 -21.02 0.72 3.59
N ALA A 66 -21.49 0.02 2.55
CA ALA A 66 -20.62 -0.40 1.45
C ALA A 66 -20.04 0.80 0.70
N VAL A 67 -20.84 1.85 0.48
CA VAL A 67 -20.37 3.15 -0.04
C VAL A 67 -19.33 3.75 0.89
N ALA A 68 -19.58 3.80 2.20
CA ALA A 68 -18.63 4.33 3.17
C ALA A 68 -17.28 3.59 3.16
N VAL A 69 -17.27 2.26 2.95
CA VAL A 69 -16.04 1.47 2.85
C VAL A 69 -15.21 1.90 1.64
N VAL A 70 -15.80 1.97 0.45
CA VAL A 70 -15.06 2.33 -0.78
C VAL A 70 -14.74 3.82 -0.86
N ALA A 71 -15.60 4.66 -0.28
CA ALA A 71 -15.41 6.09 -0.22
C ALA A 71 -14.50 6.52 0.94
N HIS A 72 -14.13 5.65 1.87
CA HIS A 72 -13.23 6.03 2.94
C HIS A 72 -11.92 6.59 2.33
N PRO A 73 -11.37 7.73 2.79
CA PRO A 73 -10.27 8.40 2.09
C PRO A 73 -9.01 7.55 1.95
N ALA A 74 -8.70 6.71 2.93
CA ALA A 74 -7.60 5.73 2.84
C ALA A 74 -7.80 4.64 1.76
N VAL A 75 -9.06 4.36 1.40
CA VAL A 75 -9.45 3.34 0.41
C VAL A 75 -9.58 3.97 -0.98
N LEU A 76 -10.33 5.08 -1.09
CA LEU A 76 -10.57 5.75 -2.37
C LEU A 76 -9.27 6.25 -3.01
N SER A 77 -8.39 6.83 -2.18
CA SER A 77 -7.08 7.36 -2.59
C SER A 77 -6.16 6.32 -3.25
N GLN A 78 -6.38 5.03 -3.02
CA GLN A 78 -5.59 4.00 -3.67
C GLN A 78 -5.76 4.04 -5.19
N ASN A 79 -6.93 4.49 -5.70
CA ASN A 79 -7.18 4.58 -7.15
C ASN A 79 -6.42 5.71 -7.85
N VAL A 80 -5.86 6.66 -7.10
CA VAL A 80 -5.01 7.73 -7.65
C VAL A 80 -3.52 7.49 -7.36
N ASN A 81 -3.21 6.52 -6.52
CA ASN A 81 -1.85 6.20 -6.10
C ASN A 81 -1.33 4.91 -6.75
N GLN A 82 -0.11 4.52 -6.38
CA GLN A 82 0.60 3.36 -6.93
C GLN A 82 -0.08 2.03 -6.58
N VAL A 83 0.16 1.04 -7.43
CA VAL A 83 -0.25 -0.34 -7.22
C VAL A 83 0.60 -0.97 -6.11
N HIS A 84 -0.05 -1.58 -5.13
CA HIS A 84 0.55 -2.27 -4.00
C HIS A 84 -0.14 -3.61 -3.73
N GLU A 85 0.64 -4.57 -3.26
CA GLU A 85 0.25 -5.98 -3.23
C GLU A 85 -0.92 -6.25 -2.26
N ALA A 86 -0.98 -5.48 -1.17
CA ALA A 86 -2.07 -5.53 -0.20
C ALA A 86 -3.45 -5.17 -0.79
N GLN A 87 -3.50 -4.34 -1.85
CA GLN A 87 -4.77 -3.90 -2.45
C GLN A 87 -5.54 -5.07 -3.08
N PHE A 88 -4.83 -6.07 -3.60
CA PHE A 88 -5.44 -7.25 -4.22
C PHE A 88 -5.89 -8.31 -3.23
N ALA A 89 -5.22 -8.39 -2.07
CA ALA A 89 -5.57 -9.35 -1.02
C ALA A 89 -6.63 -8.83 -0.04
N LEU A 90 -6.81 -7.50 0.04
CA LEU A 90 -7.82 -6.88 0.91
C LEU A 90 -9.24 -7.46 0.72
N PRO A 91 -9.76 -7.68 -0.50
CA PRO A 91 -11.11 -8.22 -0.68
C PRO A 91 -11.25 -9.61 -0.07
N VAL A 92 -10.21 -10.44 -0.17
CA VAL A 92 -10.17 -11.77 0.45
C VAL A 92 -10.22 -11.66 1.96
N LEU A 93 -9.55 -10.68 2.56
CA LEU A 93 -9.62 -10.43 4.00
C LEU A 93 -11.02 -9.97 4.45
N VAL A 94 -11.71 -9.14 3.65
CA VAL A 94 -13.10 -8.75 3.94
C VAL A 94 -14.07 -9.93 3.77
N TRP A 95 -13.84 -10.79 2.77
CA TRP A 95 -14.56 -12.06 2.61
C TRP A 95 -14.32 -13.00 3.79
N ALA A 96 -13.10 -13.06 4.33
CA ALA A 96 -12.80 -13.81 5.54
C ALA A 96 -13.65 -13.30 6.71
N ALA A 97 -13.81 -11.98 6.87
CA ALA A 97 -14.71 -11.42 7.88
C ALA A 97 -16.19 -11.84 7.66
N LEU A 98 -16.67 -11.89 6.42
CA LEU A 98 -18.01 -12.40 6.11
C LEU A 98 -18.15 -13.89 6.45
N LEU A 99 -17.15 -14.72 6.15
CA LEU A 99 -17.14 -16.15 6.46
C LEU A 99 -17.03 -16.41 7.96
N PHE A 100 -16.27 -15.58 8.68
CA PHE A 100 -16.19 -15.54 10.12
C PHE A 100 -17.56 -15.28 10.74
N GLU A 101 -18.25 -14.22 10.30
CA GLU A 101 -19.60 -13.91 10.77
C GLU A 101 -20.61 -15.02 10.42
N ARG A 102 -20.48 -15.67 9.26
CA ARG A 102 -21.30 -16.83 8.84
C ARG A 102 -20.91 -18.15 9.50
N GLU A 103 -19.93 -18.15 10.40
CA GLU A 103 -19.45 -19.34 11.11
C GLU A 103 -18.97 -20.48 10.19
N ARG A 104 -18.48 -20.13 8.99
CA ARG A 104 -17.95 -21.09 8.01
C ARG A 104 -16.45 -21.30 8.23
N PHE A 105 -16.12 -22.11 9.25
CA PHE A 105 -14.75 -22.25 9.76
C PHE A 105 -13.69 -22.65 8.72
N GLY A 106 -13.92 -23.72 7.95
CA GLY A 106 -12.97 -24.17 6.93
C GLY A 106 -12.70 -23.11 5.85
N PRO A 107 -13.74 -22.61 5.14
CA PRO A 107 -13.58 -21.53 4.18
C PRO A 107 -12.96 -20.25 4.75
N PHE A 108 -13.29 -19.91 6.00
CA PHE A 108 -12.70 -18.78 6.72
C PHE A 108 -11.17 -18.93 6.84
N LEU A 109 -10.67 -20.09 7.28
CA LEU A 109 -9.23 -20.31 7.40
C LEU A 109 -8.52 -20.29 6.04
N VAL A 110 -9.15 -20.83 4.99
CA VAL A 110 -8.61 -20.74 3.63
C VAL A 110 -8.50 -19.28 3.19
N ALA A 111 -9.55 -18.47 3.39
CA ALA A 111 -9.51 -17.05 3.07
C ALA A 111 -8.45 -16.30 3.88
N CYS A 112 -8.29 -16.61 5.17
CA CYS A 112 -7.21 -16.07 6.00
C CYS A 112 -5.82 -16.43 5.46
N ALA A 113 -5.59 -17.69 5.08
CA ALA A 113 -4.32 -18.13 4.52
C ALA A 113 -3.98 -17.39 3.22
N VAL A 114 -4.97 -17.25 2.32
CA VAL A 114 -4.80 -16.51 1.06
C VAL A 114 -4.57 -15.02 1.31
N ALA A 115 -5.27 -14.40 2.27
CA ALA A 115 -5.06 -13.00 2.63
C ALA A 115 -3.63 -12.74 3.16
N CYS A 116 -3.06 -13.67 3.94
CA CYS A 116 -1.69 -13.57 4.45
C CYS A 116 -0.62 -13.57 3.34
N LEU A 117 -0.94 -14.06 2.13
CA LEU A 117 -0.02 -14.01 0.98
C LEU A 117 0.10 -12.60 0.37
N GLY A 118 -0.82 -11.68 0.72
CA GLY A 118 -0.86 -10.34 0.13
C GLY A 118 0.23 -9.42 0.62
N LYS A 119 0.40 -9.36 1.94
CA LYS A 119 1.39 -8.54 2.62
C LYS A 119 1.47 -8.96 4.10
N GLU A 120 2.63 -8.80 4.71
CA GLU A 120 2.89 -9.13 6.12
C GLU A 120 1.93 -8.45 7.12
N ASN A 121 1.47 -7.23 6.84
CA ASN A 121 0.53 -6.49 7.68
C ASN A 121 -0.87 -7.13 7.68
N LEU A 122 -1.26 -7.82 6.59
CA LEU A 122 -2.52 -8.55 6.52
C LEU A 122 -2.51 -9.77 7.43
N ALA A 123 -1.35 -10.42 7.63
CA ALA A 123 -1.22 -11.48 8.62
C ALA A 123 -1.49 -10.96 10.05
N ALA A 124 -1.01 -9.76 10.37
CA ALA A 124 -1.32 -9.12 11.65
C ALA A 124 -2.83 -8.81 11.79
N ALA A 125 -3.51 -8.38 10.72
CA ALA A 125 -4.96 -8.23 10.73
C ALA A 125 -5.68 -9.59 10.91
N VAL A 126 -5.23 -10.66 10.24
CA VAL A 126 -5.76 -12.01 10.41
C VAL A 126 -5.62 -12.49 11.86
N PHE A 127 -4.49 -12.21 12.51
CA PHE A 127 -4.28 -12.55 13.92
C PHE A 127 -5.37 -11.95 14.83
N MET A 128 -5.86 -10.74 14.51
CA MET A 128 -6.89 -10.05 15.30
C MET A 128 -8.27 -10.70 15.23
N PHE A 129 -8.54 -11.63 14.31
CA PHE A 129 -9.76 -12.45 14.38
C PHE A 129 -9.83 -13.27 15.67
N GLY A 130 -8.70 -13.67 16.25
CA GLY A 130 -8.67 -14.41 17.52
C GLY A 130 -9.22 -13.60 18.70
N PRO A 131 -8.67 -12.41 19.01
CA PRO A 131 -9.25 -11.47 19.97
C PRO A 131 -10.71 -11.10 19.69
N VAL A 132 -11.07 -10.87 18.42
CA VAL A 132 -12.47 -10.63 18.03
C VAL A 132 -13.36 -11.82 18.41
N ALA A 133 -12.92 -13.05 18.13
CA ALA A 133 -13.62 -14.27 18.49
C ALA A 133 -13.75 -14.43 20.01
N ALA A 134 -12.73 -14.05 20.78
CA ALA A 134 -12.76 -14.09 22.24
C ALA A 134 -13.79 -13.10 22.81
N ILE A 135 -13.80 -11.85 22.33
CA ILE A 135 -14.79 -10.84 22.71
C ILE A 135 -16.21 -11.28 22.34
N GLN A 136 -16.36 -11.92 21.19
CA GLN A 136 -17.63 -12.50 20.74
C GLN A 136 -17.95 -13.85 21.42
N ARG A 137 -17.15 -14.31 22.38
CA ARG A 137 -17.32 -15.58 23.12
C ARG A 137 -17.49 -16.80 22.22
N ARG A 138 -16.77 -16.84 21.10
CA ARG A 138 -16.76 -17.97 20.15
C ARG A 138 -15.99 -19.16 20.75
N LYS A 139 -16.23 -20.36 20.21
CA LYS A 139 -15.49 -21.58 20.58
C LYS A 139 -13.98 -21.38 20.40
N TRP A 140 -13.16 -22.01 21.25
CA TRP A 140 -11.69 -21.86 21.26
C TRP A 140 -11.02 -22.00 19.88
N ARG A 141 -11.54 -22.87 19.01
CA ARG A 141 -11.03 -23.03 17.64
C ARG A 141 -11.04 -21.74 16.83
N TRP A 142 -12.04 -20.88 17.02
CA TRP A 142 -12.15 -19.57 16.35
C TRP A 142 -11.19 -18.54 16.92
N ILE A 143 -10.76 -18.73 18.17
CA ILE A 143 -9.81 -17.86 18.86
C ILE A 143 -8.39 -18.23 18.43
N LEU A 144 -8.03 -19.51 18.54
CA LEU A 144 -6.64 -19.94 18.32
C LEU A 144 -6.29 -20.11 16.84
N ALA A 145 -7.17 -20.68 16.01
CA ALA A 145 -6.81 -21.04 14.65
C ALA A 145 -6.35 -19.86 13.77
N PRO A 146 -7.04 -18.71 13.70
CA PRO A 146 -6.57 -17.58 12.89
C PRO A 146 -5.27 -16.98 13.43
N SER A 147 -5.12 -16.90 14.76
CA SER A 147 -3.90 -16.38 15.39
C SER A 147 -2.70 -17.30 15.12
N VAL A 148 -2.86 -18.61 15.30
CA VAL A 148 -1.81 -19.61 14.99
C VAL A 148 -1.46 -19.57 13.50
N LEU A 149 -2.46 -19.60 12.60
CA LEU A 149 -2.25 -19.53 11.16
C LEU A 149 -1.45 -18.29 10.75
N ALA A 150 -1.87 -17.10 11.22
CA ALA A 150 -1.18 -15.84 10.94
C ALA A 150 0.28 -15.85 11.43
N THR A 151 0.50 -16.28 12.68
CA THR A 151 1.85 -16.36 13.27
C THR A 151 2.71 -17.39 12.55
N THR A 152 2.17 -18.54 12.16
CA THR A 152 2.90 -19.56 11.40
C THR A 152 3.31 -19.07 10.03
N ILE A 153 2.41 -18.43 9.28
CA ILE A 153 2.74 -17.90 7.94
C ILE A 153 3.76 -16.76 8.05
N LEU A 154 3.53 -15.79 8.93
CA LEU A 154 4.44 -14.66 9.11
C LEU A 154 5.80 -15.08 9.65
N GLY A 155 5.83 -16.01 10.62
CA GLY A 155 7.05 -16.60 11.15
C GLY A 155 7.79 -17.40 10.10
N GLY A 156 7.07 -18.23 9.33
CA GLY A 156 7.61 -19.00 8.21
C GLY A 156 8.29 -18.11 7.17
N PHE A 157 7.61 -17.02 6.79
CA PHE A 157 8.17 -16.01 5.91
C PHE A 157 9.42 -15.35 6.51
N THR A 158 9.34 -14.87 7.75
CA THR A 158 10.40 -14.05 8.37
C THR A 158 11.66 -14.85 8.72
N LEU A 159 11.50 -16.12 9.09
CA LEU A 159 12.57 -16.99 9.57
C LEU A 159 13.20 -17.84 8.47
N PHE A 160 12.45 -18.21 7.43
CA PHE A 160 12.95 -19.10 6.38
C PHE A 160 12.97 -18.44 5.01
N VAL A 161 11.84 -17.91 4.55
CA VAL A 161 11.70 -17.44 3.16
C VAL A 161 12.50 -16.16 2.92
N ALA A 162 12.33 -15.14 3.78
CA ALA A 162 13.03 -13.88 3.66
C ALA A 162 14.56 -14.05 3.74
N PRO A 163 15.15 -14.74 4.75
CA PRO A 163 16.59 -14.99 4.76
C PRO A 163 17.12 -15.76 3.55
N ALA A 164 16.39 -16.79 3.08
CA ALA A 164 16.83 -17.58 1.92
C ALA A 164 16.85 -16.78 0.62
N LEU A 165 15.89 -15.86 0.44
CA LEU A 165 15.77 -15.03 -0.77
C LEU A 165 16.46 -13.66 -0.65
N ASN A 166 16.94 -13.33 0.54
CA ASN A 166 17.64 -12.09 0.87
C ASN A 166 18.77 -12.35 1.88
N PRO A 167 19.81 -13.12 1.47
CA PRO A 167 20.92 -13.49 2.35
C PRO A 167 21.74 -12.27 2.80
N GLY A 168 21.77 -11.20 2.00
CA GLY A 168 22.43 -9.93 2.34
C GLY A 168 21.71 -9.12 3.43
N GLY A 169 20.53 -9.54 3.87
CA GLY A 169 19.81 -8.89 4.97
C GLY A 169 19.31 -7.48 4.64
N GLU A 170 19.21 -7.12 3.36
CA GLU A 170 18.62 -5.85 2.92
C GLU A 170 17.11 -5.89 3.12
N ARG A 171 16.69 -5.75 4.38
CA ARG A 171 15.28 -5.71 4.72
C ARG A 171 14.79 -4.28 4.51
N ALA A 172 13.63 -4.14 3.86
CA ALA A 172 12.87 -2.89 3.85
C ALA A 172 12.44 -2.46 5.28
N TRP A 173 12.78 -3.21 6.32
CA TRP A 173 12.53 -2.93 7.73
C TRP A 173 13.54 -1.95 8.37
N HIS A 174 14.67 -1.64 7.72
CA HIS A 174 15.66 -0.69 8.23
C HIS A 174 15.13 0.74 8.43
N GLN A 175 13.98 1.07 7.84
CA GLN A 175 13.25 2.33 8.04
C GLN A 175 12.33 2.34 9.29
N PHE A 176 12.17 1.19 9.96
CA PHE A 176 11.31 1.05 11.14
C PHE A 176 12.06 1.21 12.46
N LEU A 177 13.39 1.25 12.42
CA LEU A 177 14.27 1.46 13.58
C LEU A 177 15.30 2.56 13.23
N PRO A 178 15.60 3.51 14.14
CA PRO A 178 16.54 4.60 13.89
C PRO A 178 17.93 4.14 13.39
N ASP A 179 18.36 2.94 13.81
CA ASP A 179 19.76 2.50 13.66
C ASP A 179 19.95 1.26 12.76
N GLY A 180 18.91 0.82 12.03
CA GLY A 180 19.06 -0.27 11.03
C GLY A 180 19.57 -1.61 11.58
N GLN A 181 19.41 -1.90 12.89
CA GLN A 181 19.83 -3.18 13.45
C GLN A 181 18.80 -4.29 13.19
N ALA A 182 19.33 -5.49 12.91
CA ALA A 182 18.62 -6.68 12.45
C ALA A 182 17.57 -7.23 13.45
N HIS A 183 16.67 -8.06 12.92
CA HIS A 183 15.63 -8.75 13.68
C HIS A 183 16.23 -9.57 14.83
N GLY A 184 15.65 -9.39 16.01
CA GLY A 184 16.08 -9.98 17.28
C GLY A 184 15.91 -8.99 18.44
N GLN A 185 16.15 -7.70 18.17
CA GLN A 185 16.00 -6.63 19.16
C GLN A 185 14.61 -5.98 19.16
N GLY A 186 13.71 -6.26 18.21
CA GLY A 186 12.41 -5.57 18.12
C GLY A 186 11.49 -5.73 19.34
N LEU A 187 11.41 -6.93 19.93
CA LEU A 187 10.62 -7.16 21.15
C LEU A 187 11.30 -6.59 22.40
N ALA A 188 12.64 -6.66 22.46
CA ALA A 188 13.41 -6.03 23.54
C ALA A 188 13.35 -4.49 23.45
N ALA A 189 13.42 -3.93 22.25
CA ALA A 189 13.29 -2.51 21.94
C ALA A 189 11.88 -1.99 22.24
N LEU A 190 10.83 -2.80 22.02
CA LEU A 190 9.47 -2.47 22.46
C LEU A 190 9.39 -2.32 23.98
N ALA A 191 10.16 -3.11 24.74
CA ALA A 191 10.22 -3.00 26.20
C ALA A 191 11.14 -1.85 26.67
N THR A 192 12.25 -1.58 25.98
CA THR A 192 13.23 -0.56 26.39
C THR A 192 13.01 0.83 25.82
N GLN A 193 12.17 0.98 24.77
CA GLN A 193 11.85 2.26 24.10
C GLN A 193 10.34 2.56 24.14
N ALA A 194 9.61 1.98 25.09
CA ALA A 194 8.16 2.17 25.21
C ALA A 194 7.77 3.65 25.34
N ASP A 195 8.58 4.44 26.04
CA ASP A 195 8.39 5.89 26.21
C ASP A 195 8.51 6.63 24.88
N GLU A 196 9.48 6.28 24.05
CA GLU A 196 9.69 6.89 22.74
C GLU A 196 8.56 6.51 21.76
N PHE A 197 8.06 5.27 21.81
CA PHE A 197 6.88 4.88 21.03
C PHE A 197 5.63 5.67 21.42
N VAL A 198 5.41 5.89 22.72
CA VAL A 198 4.30 6.70 23.23
C VAL A 198 4.46 8.16 22.81
N ARG A 199 5.65 8.76 22.99
CA ARG A 199 5.94 10.13 22.55
C ARG A 199 5.69 10.32 21.06
N ARG A 200 6.12 9.36 20.22
CA ARG A 200 5.87 9.37 18.78
C ARG A 200 4.38 9.28 18.46
N ALA A 201 3.65 8.36 19.07
CA ALA A 201 2.22 8.21 18.85
C ALA A 201 1.43 9.48 19.23
N LEU A 202 1.89 10.22 20.25
CA LEU A 202 1.28 11.47 20.70
C LEU A 202 1.73 12.71 19.94
N GLN A 203 2.58 12.58 18.91
CA GLN A 203 2.95 13.73 18.09
C GLN A 203 1.72 14.33 17.39
N PRO A 204 1.61 15.66 17.27
CA PRO A 204 0.45 16.31 16.67
C PRO A 204 0.09 15.78 15.27
N GLY A 205 1.10 15.48 14.44
CA GLY A 205 0.87 14.91 13.11
C GLY A 205 0.26 13.50 13.13
N ARG A 206 0.60 12.69 14.13
CA ARG A 206 0.12 11.30 14.29
C ARG A 206 -1.29 11.30 14.85
N LEU A 207 -1.57 12.16 15.83
CA LEU A 207 -2.91 12.40 16.34
C LEU A 207 -3.84 12.97 15.25
N ALA A 208 -3.35 13.89 14.42
CA ALA A 208 -4.12 14.39 13.28
C ALA A 208 -4.44 13.29 12.26
N TYR A 209 -3.49 12.39 11.99
CA TYR A 209 -3.72 11.21 11.15
C TYR A 209 -4.77 10.26 11.74
N LEU A 210 -4.67 9.95 13.04
CA LEU A 210 -5.64 9.13 13.76
C LEU A 210 -7.04 9.75 13.69
N GLY A 211 -7.13 11.06 13.93
CA GLY A 211 -8.36 11.85 13.81
C GLY A 211 -8.98 11.74 12.41
N LYS A 212 -8.18 11.89 11.34
CA LYS A 212 -8.67 11.71 9.96
C LYS A 212 -9.26 10.31 9.74
N CYS A 213 -8.57 9.25 10.16
CA CYS A 213 -9.04 7.88 9.98
C CYS A 213 -10.34 7.62 10.74
N ILE A 214 -10.42 8.06 12.00
CA ILE A 214 -11.57 7.78 12.87
C ILE A 214 -12.77 8.66 12.50
N LEU A 215 -12.57 9.94 12.18
CA LEU A 215 -13.65 10.84 11.75
C LEU A 215 -14.26 10.39 10.41
N SER A 216 -13.44 9.93 9.46
CA SER A 216 -13.90 9.31 8.20
C SER A 216 -14.80 8.08 8.43
N ALA A 217 -14.65 7.43 9.59
CA ALA A 217 -15.30 6.18 9.93
C ALA A 217 -16.38 6.33 11.00
N GLY A 218 -16.91 7.54 11.23
CA GLY A 218 -18.02 7.74 12.16
C GLY A 218 -17.60 8.00 13.60
N ALA A 219 -16.39 8.52 13.81
CA ALA A 219 -15.87 8.97 15.10
C ALA A 219 -15.83 7.87 16.17
N VAL A 220 -16.78 7.86 17.11
CA VAL A 220 -16.80 6.87 18.20
C VAL A 220 -17.39 5.52 17.79
N LEU A 221 -18.11 5.46 16.65
CA LEU A 221 -18.80 4.24 16.20
C LEU A 221 -17.88 3.01 16.04
N PRO A 222 -16.64 3.10 15.49
CA PRO A 222 -15.74 1.95 15.39
C PRO A 222 -15.39 1.32 16.74
N LEU A 223 -15.37 2.09 17.83
CA LEU A 223 -15.06 1.59 19.18
C LEU A 223 -16.16 0.66 19.71
N LEU A 224 -17.37 0.78 19.16
CA LEU A 224 -18.51 -0.05 19.53
C LEU A 224 -18.56 -1.37 18.76
N GLY A 225 -17.68 -1.60 17.78
CA GLY A 225 -17.67 -2.80 16.95
C GLY A 225 -16.36 -3.57 17.06
N PRO A 226 -16.34 -4.84 17.50
CA PRO A 226 -15.09 -5.59 17.70
C PRO A 226 -14.29 -5.76 16.41
N LEU A 227 -14.92 -5.73 15.23
CA LEU A 227 -14.20 -5.89 13.97
C LEU A 227 -13.21 -4.74 13.67
N SER A 228 -13.34 -3.58 14.34
CA SER A 228 -12.33 -2.51 14.29
C SER A 228 -10.97 -2.93 14.82
N LEU A 229 -10.90 -3.99 15.63
CA LEU A 229 -9.63 -4.55 16.10
C LEU A 229 -8.72 -5.03 14.97
N LEU A 230 -9.26 -5.37 13.79
CA LEU A 230 -8.45 -5.75 12.64
C LEU A 230 -7.65 -4.56 12.07
N ALA A 231 -8.07 -3.32 12.33
CA ALA A 231 -7.31 -2.12 11.98
C ALA A 231 -6.15 -1.86 12.95
N LEU A 232 -6.19 -2.41 14.17
CA LEU A 232 -5.29 -2.03 15.25
C LEU A 232 -3.81 -2.29 14.95
N PRO A 233 -3.38 -3.43 14.38
CA PRO A 233 -1.95 -3.68 14.17
C PRO A 233 -1.33 -2.68 13.19
N GLU A 234 -1.99 -2.41 12.06
CA GLU A 234 -1.52 -1.44 11.08
C GLU A 234 -1.58 -0.01 11.63
N LEU A 235 -2.62 0.32 12.40
CA LEU A 235 -2.72 1.61 13.08
C LEU A 235 -1.56 1.82 14.07
N LEU A 236 -1.22 0.82 14.88
CA LEU A 236 -0.11 0.89 15.83
C LEU A 236 1.23 1.10 15.12
N VAL A 237 1.50 0.35 14.03
CA VAL A 237 2.69 0.55 13.20
C VAL A 237 2.71 1.99 12.66
N ASN A 238 1.59 2.46 12.10
CA ASN A 238 1.53 3.80 11.52
C ASN A 238 1.73 4.92 12.54
N MET A 239 1.37 4.68 13.81
CA MET A 239 1.53 5.66 14.89
C MET A 239 2.92 5.64 15.52
N THR A 240 3.71 4.58 15.34
CA THR A 240 4.98 4.38 16.08
C THR A 240 6.22 4.48 15.20
N VAL A 241 6.11 4.21 13.91
CA VAL A 241 7.24 4.26 12.96
C VAL A 241 7.72 5.68 12.73
N ALA A 242 9.04 5.90 12.76
CA ALA A 242 9.64 7.23 12.61
C ALA A 242 9.32 7.91 11.28
N SER A 243 9.24 7.15 10.19
CA SER A 243 8.91 7.69 8.86
C SER A 243 7.50 8.31 8.82
N GLY A 244 7.41 9.56 8.37
CA GLY A 244 6.14 10.25 8.16
C GLY A 244 5.29 9.67 7.03
N SER A 245 5.85 8.80 6.19
CA SER A 245 5.12 8.20 5.06
C SER A 245 3.95 7.31 5.53
N PHE A 246 4.02 6.76 6.75
CA PHE A 246 2.98 5.88 7.30
C PHE A 246 1.73 6.63 7.79
N THR A 247 1.80 7.95 7.95
CA THR A 247 0.64 8.79 8.32
C THR A 247 0.08 9.58 7.15
N VAL A 248 0.62 9.37 5.94
CA VAL A 248 0.07 9.94 4.72
C VAL A 248 -1.15 9.11 4.33
N LEU A 249 -2.34 9.64 4.58
CA LEU A 249 -3.61 8.91 4.43
C LEU A 249 -3.83 8.31 3.03
N HIS A 250 -3.30 8.98 1.99
CA HIS A 250 -3.44 8.50 0.62
C HIS A 250 -2.41 7.44 0.21
N TYR A 251 -1.46 7.11 1.09
CA TYR A 251 -0.55 5.99 0.88
C TYR A 251 -1.22 4.68 1.31
N HIS A 252 -0.69 3.57 0.82
CA HIS A 252 -1.28 2.24 1.00
C HIS A 252 -1.25 1.70 2.44
N PHE A 253 -0.59 2.39 3.37
CA PHE A 253 -0.45 1.98 4.77
C PHE A 253 -1.74 2.14 5.59
N SER A 254 -2.76 2.80 5.05
CA SER A 254 -4.02 3.04 5.78
C SER A 254 -5.19 2.22 5.23
N LEU A 255 -4.93 1.33 4.28
CA LEU A 255 -5.95 0.61 3.54
C LEU A 255 -6.79 -0.31 4.44
N THR A 256 -6.13 -1.18 5.23
CA THR A 256 -6.81 -2.09 6.16
C THR A 256 -7.50 -1.30 7.28
N VAL A 257 -6.83 -0.24 7.74
CA VAL A 257 -7.35 0.68 8.76
C VAL A 257 -8.70 1.24 8.36
N GLY A 258 -8.79 1.86 7.17
CA GLY A 258 -10.04 2.48 6.71
C GLY A 258 -11.20 1.48 6.58
N VAL A 259 -10.96 0.32 5.97
CA VAL A 259 -11.99 -0.70 5.78
C VAL A 259 -12.53 -1.20 7.12
N PHE A 260 -11.65 -1.61 8.04
CA PHE A 260 -12.09 -2.24 9.28
C PHE A 260 -12.60 -1.25 10.33
N LEU A 261 -12.18 0.02 10.29
CA LEU A 261 -12.83 1.07 11.08
C LEU A 261 -14.28 1.28 10.62
N VAL A 262 -14.55 1.36 9.32
CA VAL A 262 -15.93 1.52 8.78
C VAL A 262 -16.79 0.29 9.08
N LEU A 263 -16.26 -0.93 8.92
CA LEU A 263 -17.00 -2.14 9.27
C LEU A 263 -17.25 -2.27 10.78
N GLY A 264 -16.29 -1.86 11.62
CA GLY A 264 -16.48 -1.71 13.06
C GLY A 264 -17.58 -0.70 13.38
N ALA A 265 -17.61 0.44 12.67
CA ALA A 265 -18.66 1.44 12.83
C ALA A 265 -20.04 0.90 12.46
N ALA A 266 -20.15 0.06 11.41
CA ALA A 266 -21.41 -0.59 11.06
C ALA A 266 -21.91 -1.54 12.17
N GLN A 267 -21.02 -2.30 12.81
CA GLN A 267 -21.37 -3.06 14.02
C GLN A 267 -21.82 -2.14 15.17
N GLY A 268 -21.12 -1.02 15.34
CA GLY A 268 -21.44 0.01 16.32
C GLY A 268 -22.83 0.62 16.12
N ILE A 269 -23.19 0.96 14.88
CA ILE A 269 -24.53 1.46 14.51
C ILE A 269 -25.60 0.43 14.87
N GLY A 270 -25.36 -0.85 14.56
CA GLY A 270 -26.27 -1.94 14.91
C GLY A 270 -26.58 -1.97 16.40
N ARG A 271 -25.53 -1.92 17.24
CA ARG A 271 -25.64 -1.92 18.71
C ARG A 271 -26.29 -0.64 19.26
N LEU A 272 -25.82 0.52 18.81
CA LEU A 272 -26.31 1.82 19.28
C LEU A 272 -27.80 1.99 18.99
N CYS A 273 -28.23 1.67 17.76
CA CYS A 273 -29.65 1.73 17.42
C CYS A 273 -30.47 0.70 18.19
N THR A 274 -29.95 -0.48 18.56
CA THR A 274 -30.70 -1.39 19.45
C THR A 274 -30.84 -0.87 20.88
N TRP A 275 -29.85 -0.13 21.37
CA TRP A 275 -29.90 0.45 22.72
C TRP A 275 -30.84 1.67 22.80
N PHE A 276 -30.90 2.50 21.76
CA PHE A 276 -31.57 3.80 21.80
C PHE A 276 -32.65 4.04 20.73
N GLY A 277 -32.78 3.17 19.74
CA GLY A 277 -33.59 3.41 18.53
C GLY A 277 -35.11 3.29 18.70
N GLY A 278 -35.58 2.81 19.86
CA GLY A 278 -37.01 2.72 20.19
C GLY A 278 -37.85 2.10 19.06
N ARG A 279 -38.97 2.74 18.71
CA ARG A 279 -39.89 2.29 17.64
C ARG A 279 -39.35 2.53 16.22
N ASN A 280 -38.33 3.36 16.04
CA ASN A 280 -37.83 3.83 14.73
C ASN A 280 -36.47 3.24 14.36
N LEU A 281 -36.23 1.98 14.70
CA LEU A 281 -34.94 1.30 14.53
C LEU A 281 -34.42 1.33 13.08
N ALA A 282 -35.31 1.17 12.09
CA ALA A 282 -34.96 1.23 10.67
C ALA A 282 -34.43 2.62 10.26
N LEU A 283 -35.12 3.69 10.68
CA LEU A 283 -34.72 5.07 10.41
C LEU A 283 -33.42 5.44 11.13
N CYS A 284 -33.23 4.99 12.38
CA CYS A 284 -31.96 5.16 13.10
C CYS A 284 -30.79 4.55 12.33
N ARG A 285 -30.94 3.29 11.90
CA ARG A 285 -29.88 2.57 11.17
C ARG A 285 -29.59 3.22 9.82
N LEU A 286 -30.63 3.64 9.10
CA LEU A 286 -30.49 4.34 7.83
C LEU A 286 -29.80 5.70 8.02
N GLY A 287 -30.24 6.51 8.99
CA GLY A 287 -29.70 7.83 9.27
C GLY A 287 -28.23 7.80 9.70
N LEU A 288 -27.86 6.92 10.64
CA LEU A 288 -26.46 6.78 11.07
C LEU A 288 -25.56 6.21 9.96
N SER A 289 -26.07 5.29 9.14
CA SER A 289 -25.30 4.77 7.99
C SER A 289 -25.14 5.84 6.91
N GLY A 290 -26.14 6.70 6.73
CA GLY A 290 -26.07 7.87 5.86
C GLY A 290 -25.04 8.88 6.33
N LEU A 291 -25.02 9.17 7.64
CA LEU A 291 -23.97 10.02 8.25
C LEU A 291 -22.58 9.41 8.06
N LEU A 292 -22.42 8.10 8.28
CA LEU A 292 -21.15 7.40 8.06
C LEU A 292 -20.67 7.52 6.60
N ALA A 293 -21.55 7.30 5.63
CA ALA A 293 -21.23 7.49 4.21
C ALA A 293 -20.88 8.95 3.88
N ALA A 294 -21.63 9.91 4.43
CA ALA A 294 -21.37 11.33 4.24
C ALA A 294 -20.01 11.75 4.81
N LEU A 295 -19.63 11.25 6.00
CA LEU A 295 -18.32 11.50 6.61
C LEU A 295 -17.17 10.91 5.78
N ALA A 296 -17.33 9.69 5.27
CA ALA A 296 -16.34 9.07 4.39
C ALA A 296 -16.14 9.89 3.10
N VAL A 297 -17.23 10.31 2.46
CA VAL A 297 -17.19 11.14 1.25
C VAL A 297 -16.60 12.53 1.53
N ALA A 298 -17.09 13.24 2.54
CA ALA A 298 -16.58 14.54 2.95
C ALA A 298 -15.10 14.48 3.30
N GLY A 299 -14.66 13.36 3.87
CA GLY A 299 -13.26 13.12 4.16
C GLY A 299 -12.32 13.22 2.97
N ASN A 300 -12.76 12.82 1.78
CA ASN A 300 -11.96 13.00 0.58
C ASN A 300 -11.80 14.47 0.22
N LEU A 301 -12.86 15.26 0.37
CA LEU A 301 -12.83 16.70 0.08
C LEU A 301 -11.83 17.44 0.98
N PHE A 302 -11.73 17.03 2.25
CA PHE A 302 -10.86 17.70 3.22
C PHE A 302 -9.43 17.14 3.28
N TRP A 303 -9.25 15.84 3.05
CA TRP A 303 -7.99 15.16 3.36
C TRP A 303 -7.26 14.58 2.14
N LEU A 304 -7.93 14.46 0.99
CA LEU A 304 -7.29 14.01 -0.25
C LEU A 304 -6.72 15.20 -1.02
N ASP A 305 -5.41 15.38 -0.95
CA ASP A 305 -4.72 16.36 -1.79
C ASP A 305 -4.45 15.77 -3.18
N LEU A 306 -5.16 16.28 -4.19
CA LEU A 306 -5.00 15.83 -5.58
C LEU A 306 -3.88 16.56 -6.34
N ARG A 307 -3.27 17.61 -5.77
CA ARG A 307 -2.22 18.39 -6.44
C ARG A 307 -1.02 17.54 -6.88
N PRO A 308 -0.51 16.59 -6.07
CA PRO A 308 0.61 15.73 -6.49
C PRO A 308 0.30 14.83 -7.69
N PHE A 309 -0.98 14.58 -7.99
CA PHE A 309 -1.43 13.71 -9.08
C PHE A 309 -1.77 14.47 -10.35
N ARG A 310 -1.68 15.81 -10.35
CA ARG A 310 -1.84 16.61 -11.57
C ARG A 310 -0.61 16.45 -12.47
N LYS A 311 -0.84 16.47 -13.79
CA LYS A 311 0.24 16.44 -14.77
C LYS A 311 1.18 17.63 -14.51
N PRO A 312 2.50 17.41 -14.36
CA PRO A 312 3.45 18.51 -14.22
C PRO A 312 3.50 19.33 -15.52
N ALA A 313 3.87 20.61 -15.43
CA ALA A 313 3.97 21.50 -16.60
C ALA A 313 4.89 20.93 -17.70
N ARG A 314 5.92 20.17 -17.30
CA ARG A 314 6.89 19.50 -18.18
C ARG A 314 6.48 18.10 -18.65
N HIS A 315 5.22 17.69 -18.46
CA HIS A 315 4.77 16.35 -18.80
C HIS A 315 4.95 16.03 -20.29
N SER A 316 4.66 16.98 -21.19
CA SER A 316 4.91 16.82 -22.63
C SER A 316 6.39 16.61 -22.94
N THR A 317 7.27 17.36 -22.29
CA THR A 317 8.73 17.23 -22.42
C THR A 317 9.24 15.88 -21.86
N GLN A 318 8.65 15.37 -20.78
CA GLN A 318 8.93 14.03 -20.26
C GLN A 318 8.51 12.93 -21.26
N LEU A 319 7.35 13.09 -21.91
CA LEU A 319 6.89 12.15 -22.94
C LEU A 319 7.78 12.19 -24.19
N ALA A 320 8.22 13.38 -24.62
CA ALA A 320 9.17 13.54 -25.72
C ALA A 320 10.51 12.85 -25.41
N ALA A 321 11.02 13.01 -24.19
CA ALA A 321 12.23 12.32 -23.74
C ALA A 321 12.07 10.78 -23.72
N LEU A 322 10.90 10.27 -23.32
CA LEU A 322 10.59 8.83 -23.34
C LEU A 322 10.51 8.27 -24.76
N ALA A 323 9.92 9.02 -25.68
CA ALA A 323 9.75 8.60 -27.07
C ALA A 323 11.10 8.36 -27.79
N LEU A 324 12.19 8.96 -27.31
CA LEU A 324 13.52 8.74 -27.85
C LEU A 324 14.12 7.39 -27.45
N VAL A 325 13.67 6.78 -26.35
CA VAL A 325 14.32 5.57 -25.81
C VAL A 325 13.93 4.35 -26.65
N PRO A 326 14.87 3.70 -27.36
CA PRO A 326 14.57 2.57 -28.25
C PRO A 326 13.90 1.43 -27.50
N GLU A 327 12.90 0.70 -28.03
CA GLU A 327 12.12 -0.30 -27.25
C GLU A 327 12.85 -1.62 -26.88
N ASP A 328 14.17 -1.73 -27.04
CA ASP A 328 14.94 -2.96 -26.78
C ASP A 328 15.01 -3.34 -25.26
N PRO A 329 14.49 -4.51 -24.84
CA PRO A 329 14.52 -4.97 -23.44
C PRO A 329 15.93 -5.09 -22.83
N ASN A 330 16.97 -5.26 -23.66
CA ASN A 330 18.34 -5.46 -23.21
C ASN A 330 19.09 -4.16 -22.90
N LEU A 331 18.56 -3.02 -23.35
CA LEU A 331 19.15 -1.73 -23.01
C LEU A 331 18.90 -1.40 -21.53
N SER A 332 19.98 -1.06 -20.85
CA SER A 332 19.91 -0.61 -19.47
C SER A 332 19.55 0.87 -19.42
N VAL A 333 18.52 1.21 -18.63
CA VAL A 333 17.99 2.58 -18.58
C VAL A 333 17.99 3.11 -17.16
N LEU A 334 18.53 4.29 -16.95
CA LEU A 334 18.35 5.10 -15.75
C LEU A 334 17.30 6.16 -16.04
N ALA A 335 16.25 6.27 -15.22
CA ALA A 335 15.24 7.30 -15.39
C ALA A 335 14.71 7.83 -14.06
N PRO A 336 14.07 9.03 -14.05
CA PRO A 336 13.37 9.53 -12.87
C PRO A 336 12.28 8.55 -12.42
N HIS A 337 12.05 8.44 -11.11
CA HIS A 337 11.12 7.47 -10.53
C HIS A 337 9.71 7.50 -11.18
N GLY A 338 9.19 8.69 -11.47
CA GLY A 338 7.88 8.86 -12.10
C GLY A 338 7.76 8.35 -13.55
N MET A 339 8.88 7.99 -14.19
CA MET A 339 8.93 7.55 -15.59
C MET A 339 9.17 6.03 -15.73
N LEU A 340 9.53 5.35 -14.63
CA LEU A 340 9.93 3.94 -14.64
C LEU A 340 8.83 3.00 -15.14
N SER A 341 7.57 3.31 -14.87
CA SER A 341 6.44 2.46 -15.28
C SER A 341 6.35 2.29 -16.80
N LYS A 342 6.70 3.33 -17.57
CA LYS A 342 6.73 3.30 -19.04
C LYS A 342 7.97 2.58 -19.60
N LEU A 343 8.96 2.32 -18.75
CA LEU A 343 10.21 1.62 -19.07
C LEU A 343 10.28 0.24 -18.39
N SER A 344 9.17 -0.28 -17.87
CA SER A 344 9.14 -1.51 -17.06
C SER A 344 9.48 -2.79 -17.84
N ARG A 345 9.46 -2.74 -19.18
CA ARG A 345 9.84 -3.85 -20.08
C ARG A 345 11.37 -4.08 -20.16
N ARG A 346 12.19 -3.20 -19.58
CA ARG A 346 13.64 -3.38 -19.53
C ARG A 346 14.04 -4.46 -18.53
N HIS A 347 14.99 -5.30 -18.90
CA HIS A 347 15.62 -6.24 -17.97
C HIS A 347 16.45 -5.49 -16.91
N GLN A 348 17.02 -4.33 -17.27
CA GLN A 348 17.84 -3.50 -16.40
C GLN A 348 17.30 -2.07 -16.34
N LEU A 349 16.55 -1.78 -15.28
CA LEU A 349 15.95 -0.47 -15.05
C LEU A 349 16.44 0.11 -13.71
N TYR A 350 16.89 1.37 -13.74
CA TYR A 350 17.49 2.06 -12.60
C TYR A 350 16.84 3.43 -12.38
N TYR A 351 16.96 3.94 -11.15
CA TYR A 351 16.59 5.31 -10.82
C TYR A 351 17.55 5.90 -9.80
N LEU A 352 17.53 7.23 -9.67
CA LEU A 352 18.41 7.95 -8.76
C LEU A 352 17.88 7.87 -7.31
N ASP A 353 18.42 6.89 -6.59
CA ASP A 353 18.31 6.72 -5.15
C ASP A 353 19.68 6.26 -4.62
N ARG A 354 20.05 6.66 -3.39
CA ARG A 354 21.33 6.30 -2.75
C ARG A 354 21.60 4.79 -2.81
N ARG A 355 20.56 3.96 -2.82
CA ARG A 355 20.64 2.50 -2.89
C ARG A 355 20.68 1.93 -4.30
N SER A 356 19.91 2.48 -5.24
CA SER A 356 19.83 1.96 -6.62
C SER A 356 21.12 2.15 -7.43
N LEU A 357 22.02 3.04 -6.99
CA LEU A 357 23.28 3.35 -7.67
C LEU A 357 24.53 2.96 -6.88
N HIS A 358 24.38 2.38 -5.69
CA HIS A 358 25.54 2.00 -4.89
C HIS A 358 26.40 0.97 -5.65
N GLY A 359 27.67 1.31 -5.87
CA GLY A 359 28.62 0.47 -6.61
C GLY A 359 28.39 0.36 -8.12
N LYS A 360 27.45 1.13 -8.72
CA LYS A 360 27.19 1.07 -10.17
C LYS A 360 27.98 2.09 -10.95
N ASP A 361 28.62 1.63 -12.00
CA ASP A 361 29.26 2.48 -12.99
C ASP A 361 28.21 3.11 -13.92
N LEU A 362 28.01 4.43 -13.78
CA LEU A 362 27.10 5.20 -14.63
C LEU A 362 27.49 5.14 -16.11
N THR A 363 28.78 4.93 -16.43
CA THR A 363 29.25 4.85 -17.81
C THR A 363 28.86 3.54 -18.51
N ALA A 364 28.49 2.51 -17.74
CA ALA A 364 28.01 1.23 -18.26
C ALA A 364 26.51 1.26 -18.63
N ILE A 365 25.75 2.27 -18.19
CA ILE A 365 24.33 2.40 -18.49
C ILE A 365 24.15 2.85 -19.94
N HIS A 366 23.17 2.30 -20.66
CA HIS A 366 22.96 2.61 -22.08
C HIS A 366 22.25 3.95 -22.28
N VAL A 367 21.19 4.20 -21.52
CA VAL A 367 20.38 5.43 -21.60
C VAL A 367 20.18 6.03 -20.22
N ILE A 368 20.43 7.33 -20.08
CA ILE A 368 20.23 8.07 -18.83
C ILE A 368 19.29 9.25 -19.07
N ILE A 369 18.15 9.23 -18.39
CA ILE A 369 17.19 10.33 -18.34
C ILE A 369 17.31 11.02 -17.00
N LEU A 370 17.47 12.34 -17.00
CA LEU A 370 17.54 13.16 -15.80
C LEU A 370 16.48 14.25 -15.83
N ASP A 371 15.86 14.52 -14.68
CA ASP A 371 14.93 15.64 -14.47
C ASP A 371 15.54 16.62 -13.47
N LEU A 372 16.23 17.65 -13.96
CA LEU A 372 16.95 18.63 -13.13
C LEU A 372 16.03 19.45 -12.22
N ASN A 373 14.72 19.41 -12.48
CA ASN A 373 13.69 20.11 -11.73
C ASN A 373 12.80 19.13 -10.94
N GLY A 374 13.22 17.86 -10.84
CA GLY A 374 12.52 16.75 -10.16
C GLY A 374 12.69 16.71 -8.65
N VAL A 375 12.07 15.71 -8.02
CA VAL A 375 12.13 15.47 -6.56
C VAL A 375 13.57 15.36 -6.05
N VAL A 376 14.46 14.78 -6.86
CA VAL A 376 15.90 14.61 -6.57
C VAL A 376 16.79 15.51 -7.45
N ALA A 377 16.34 16.75 -7.68
CA ALA A 377 17.01 17.74 -8.53
C ALA A 377 18.52 17.90 -8.24
N GLY A 378 18.92 17.91 -6.97
CA GLY A 378 20.34 18.02 -6.59
C GLY A 378 21.19 16.85 -7.08
N ALA A 379 20.71 15.61 -6.90
CA ALA A 379 21.39 14.41 -7.41
C ALA A 379 21.38 14.36 -8.94
N ASN A 380 20.25 14.73 -9.57
CA ASN A 380 20.15 14.83 -11.03
C ASN A 380 21.15 15.83 -11.60
N ARG A 381 21.31 17.01 -10.97
CA ARG A 381 22.31 18.01 -11.38
C ARG A 381 23.75 17.51 -11.22
N HIS A 382 24.03 16.81 -10.13
CA HIS A 382 25.36 16.22 -9.92
C HIS A 382 25.70 15.19 -11.01
N VAL A 383 24.78 14.26 -11.29
CA VAL A 383 24.96 13.26 -12.36
C VAL A 383 25.06 13.92 -13.72
N ALA A 384 24.26 14.95 -14.01
CA ALA A 384 24.35 15.69 -15.27
C ALA A 384 25.75 16.30 -15.47
N GLY A 385 26.36 16.86 -14.42
CA GLY A 385 27.74 17.34 -14.45
C GLY A 385 28.75 16.23 -14.73
N LEU A 386 28.62 15.06 -14.08
CA LEU A 386 29.49 13.91 -14.33
C LEU A 386 29.39 13.39 -15.78
N MET A 387 28.20 13.44 -16.39
CA MET A 387 27.98 12.97 -17.75
C MET A 387 28.36 13.99 -18.83
N ARG A 388 28.39 15.29 -18.50
CA ARG A 388 28.81 16.35 -19.44
C ARG A 388 30.29 16.66 -19.38
N ASP A 389 30.82 16.80 -18.18
CA ASP A 389 32.14 17.39 -17.93
C ASP A 389 33.08 16.41 -17.22
N GLY A 390 32.56 15.25 -16.81
CA GLY A 390 33.29 14.21 -16.07
C GLY A 390 33.55 12.93 -16.88
N PRO A 391 33.71 11.78 -16.19
CA PRO A 391 34.02 10.49 -16.83
C PRO A 391 32.99 10.04 -17.88
N GLY A 392 31.74 10.49 -17.75
CA GLY A 392 30.66 10.15 -18.68
C GLY A 392 30.73 10.88 -20.03
N ALA A 393 31.48 11.99 -20.14
CA ALA A 393 31.54 12.83 -21.34
C ALA A 393 32.09 12.09 -22.58
N ARG A 394 33.00 11.13 -22.34
CA ARG A 394 33.60 10.30 -23.39
C ARG A 394 32.71 9.13 -23.80
N SER A 395 31.94 8.57 -22.87
CA SER A 395 31.11 7.39 -23.11
C SER A 395 29.71 7.74 -23.62
N HIS A 396 29.19 8.93 -23.29
CA HIS A 396 27.84 9.36 -23.62
C HIS A 396 27.81 10.61 -24.49
N ARG A 397 26.64 10.87 -25.09
CA ARG A 397 26.29 12.12 -25.76
C ARG A 397 24.90 12.55 -25.35
N VAL A 398 24.68 13.86 -25.24
CA VAL A 398 23.34 14.44 -25.01
C VAL A 398 22.57 14.33 -26.32
N VAL A 399 21.38 13.73 -26.28
CA VAL A 399 20.48 13.60 -27.44
C VAL A 399 19.20 14.42 -27.29
N PHE A 400 18.90 14.87 -26.06
CA PHE A 400 17.75 15.72 -25.76
C PHE A 400 18.04 16.61 -24.57
N GLU A 401 17.72 17.89 -24.70
CA GLU A 401 17.76 18.87 -23.63
C GLU A 401 16.64 19.88 -23.81
N LYS A 402 15.67 19.88 -22.89
CA LYS A 402 14.56 20.82 -22.91
C LYS A 402 13.92 20.91 -21.52
N ASP A 403 13.58 22.11 -21.06
CA ASP A 403 12.88 22.37 -19.79
C ASP A 403 13.50 21.68 -18.54
N GLY A 404 14.83 21.50 -18.54
CA GLY A 404 15.56 20.79 -17.49
C GLY A 404 15.45 19.26 -17.54
N MET A 405 14.86 18.69 -18.59
CA MET A 405 14.97 17.28 -18.93
C MET A 405 16.20 17.04 -19.81
N LEU A 406 17.00 16.04 -19.44
CA LEU A 406 18.18 15.61 -20.19
C LEU A 406 18.08 14.13 -20.53
N VAL A 407 18.46 13.79 -21.76
CA VAL A 407 18.63 12.39 -22.19
C VAL A 407 20.04 12.21 -22.73
N PHE A 408 20.77 11.26 -22.15
CA PHE A 408 22.10 10.85 -22.56
C PHE A 408 22.03 9.45 -23.15
N PHE A 409 22.63 9.27 -24.32
CA PHE A 409 22.84 7.95 -24.93
C PHE A 409 24.31 7.60 -24.86
N ARG A 410 24.61 6.34 -24.54
CA ARG A 410 25.94 5.80 -24.74
C ARG A 410 26.27 5.84 -26.23
N ARG A 411 27.51 6.20 -26.58
CA ARG A 411 27.88 6.57 -27.95
C ARG A 411 27.77 5.42 -28.96
N ASP A 412 27.83 4.18 -28.50
CA ASP A 412 27.69 2.95 -29.28
C ASP A 412 26.23 2.62 -29.66
N ILE A 413 25.25 3.30 -29.08
CA ILE A 413 23.84 3.18 -29.48
C ILE A 413 23.62 4.03 -30.74
N PRO A 414 23.05 3.51 -31.84
CA PRO A 414 22.77 4.33 -33.02
C PRO A 414 21.64 5.35 -32.76
N LEU A 415 21.76 6.56 -33.32
CA LEU A 415 20.71 7.60 -33.20
C LEU A 415 19.44 7.24 -33.98
N SER A 416 19.54 6.41 -35.02
CA SER A 416 18.37 5.92 -35.80
C SER A 416 17.44 5.02 -34.97
N ALA A 417 17.93 4.45 -33.87
CA ALA A 417 17.14 3.64 -32.95
C ALA A 417 16.17 4.49 -32.09
N ALA A 418 16.31 5.82 -32.08
CA ALA A 418 15.44 6.72 -31.33
C ALA A 418 14.12 7.07 -32.05
N THR A 419 13.92 6.57 -33.28
CA THR A 419 12.79 6.90 -34.16
C THR A 419 11.96 5.69 -34.62
N SER A 420 12.27 4.48 -34.13
CA SER A 420 11.48 3.26 -34.34
C SER A 420 10.73 2.90 -33.07
#